data_AF-A0A7W1FA63-F1
#
_entry.id   AF-A0A7W1FA63-F1
#
_cell.length_a   1.000
_cell.length_b   1.000
_cell.length_c   1.000
_cell.angle_alpha   90.00
_cell.angle_beta   90.00
_cell.angle_gamma   90.00
#
_symmetry.space_group_name_H-M   'P 1'
#
loop_
_entity.id
_entity.type
_entity.pdbx_description
1 polymer ?
#
loop_
_entity_poly.entity_id
_entity_poly.type
_entity_poly.pdbx_seq_one_letter_code
_entity_poly.pdbx_strand_id
1 'polypeptide(L)'
;MDEASEGRRRTGWIALVFLLPALVLLGALVVYPIFFSAYRSLFDKSGDAFVGVDNYQTMFASQATLRAIKNTLIWVVVAPTVVTALGLVFAVLSERVSWSTAFKVVVFMPMAVSFLSAGVTWRLIYEENPNLGLANAAAQGLANVVRAPGELPGARPTDEELLQPSGRAYVMRGSVSPGDTAELGLVAIPPELIPAGAQTAA
;
A
#
# COMPACT_ATOMS: atom_id res chain seq x y z
N MET A 1 33.92 -46.72 32.28
CA MET A 1 33.55 -45.35 31.88
C MET A 1 33.21 -45.22 30.39
N ASP A 2 33.42 -46.26 29.57
CA ASP A 2 33.26 -46.17 28.10
C ASP A 2 31.83 -46.35 27.57
N GLU A 3 30.97 -47.13 28.24
CA GLU A 3 29.62 -47.45 27.74
C GLU A 3 28.69 -46.22 27.65
N ALA A 4 28.85 -45.24 28.54
CA ALA A 4 28.08 -44.00 28.51
C ALA A 4 28.40 -43.10 27.31
N SER A 5 29.61 -43.25 26.73
CA SER A 5 30.05 -42.47 25.56
C SER A 5 29.50 -43.05 24.24
N GLU A 6 29.33 -44.36 24.15
CA GLU A 6 28.81 -45.05 22.97
C GLU A 6 27.31 -44.81 22.78
N GLY A 7 26.52 -44.85 23.86
CA GLY A 7 25.09 -44.54 23.80
C GLY A 7 24.82 -43.11 23.30
N ARG A 8 25.60 -42.13 23.78
CA ARG A 8 25.52 -40.72 23.35
C ARG A 8 25.87 -40.56 21.86
N ARG A 9 26.86 -41.29 21.36
CA ARG A 9 27.29 -41.29 19.94
C ARG A 9 26.25 -41.93 19.02
N ARG A 10 25.65 -43.06 19.42
CA ARG A 10 24.59 -43.71 18.64
C ARG A 10 23.33 -42.85 18.54
N THR A 11 22.91 -42.22 19.65
CA THR A 11 21.77 -41.28 19.62
C THR A 11 22.04 -40.06 18.73
N GLY A 12 23.27 -39.52 18.75
CA GLY A 12 23.67 -38.41 17.87
C GLY A 12 23.64 -38.76 16.39
N TRP A 13 24.09 -39.98 16.02
CA TRP A 13 24.03 -40.44 14.64
C TRP A 13 22.59 -40.66 14.16
N ILE A 14 21.74 -41.30 14.97
CA ILE A 14 20.33 -41.48 14.63
C ILE A 14 19.66 -40.12 14.44
N ALA A 15 19.85 -39.17 15.36
CA ALA A 15 19.32 -37.81 15.22
C ALA A 15 19.80 -37.13 13.93
N LEU A 16 21.09 -37.27 13.57
CA LEU A 16 21.63 -36.69 12.35
C LEU A 16 21.01 -37.32 11.10
N VAL A 17 20.77 -38.63 11.05
CA VAL A 17 20.09 -39.29 9.92
C VAL A 17 18.67 -38.76 9.73
N PHE A 18 17.92 -38.54 10.82
CA PHE A 18 16.58 -37.96 10.76
C PHE A 18 16.59 -36.46 10.39
N LEU A 19 17.64 -35.72 10.78
CA LEU A 19 17.79 -34.30 10.45
C LEU A 19 18.33 -34.07 9.03
N LEU A 20 19.06 -35.04 8.47
CA LEU A 20 19.80 -34.90 7.22
C LEU A 20 18.91 -34.48 6.04
N PRO A 21 17.71 -35.05 5.80
CA PRO A 21 16.83 -34.59 4.72
C PRO A 21 16.43 -33.12 4.85
N ALA A 22 16.12 -32.67 6.07
CA ALA A 22 15.77 -31.29 6.34
C ALA A 22 16.98 -30.35 6.14
N LEU A 23 18.17 -30.78 6.58
CA LEU A 23 19.41 -30.02 6.39
C LEU A 23 19.81 -29.92 4.91
N VAL A 24 19.63 -31.00 4.14
CA VAL A 24 19.90 -30.99 2.70
C VAL A 24 18.94 -30.04 1.99
N LEU A 25 17.65 -30.09 2.32
CA LEU A 25 16.67 -29.17 1.73
C LEU A 25 16.93 -27.71 2.13
N LEU A 26 17.21 -27.43 3.41
CA LEU A 26 17.58 -26.09 3.87
C LEU A 26 18.88 -25.60 3.22
N GLY A 27 19.87 -26.48 3.11
CA GLY A 27 21.13 -26.24 2.43
C GLY A 27 20.92 -25.86 0.97
N ALA A 28 20.15 -26.64 0.22
CA ALA A 28 19.93 -26.45 -1.20
C ALA A 28 18.97 -25.28 -1.53
N LEU A 29 17.91 -25.09 -0.74
CA LEU A 29 16.84 -24.12 -1.05
C LEU A 29 17.02 -22.76 -0.38
N VAL A 30 17.81 -22.67 0.69
CA VAL A 30 18.00 -21.40 1.43
C VAL A 30 19.46 -21.00 1.45
N VAL A 31 20.34 -21.89 1.94
CA VAL A 31 21.74 -21.54 2.16
C VAL A 31 22.48 -21.33 0.84
N TYR A 32 22.33 -22.25 -0.11
CA TYR A 32 22.93 -22.16 -1.44
C TYR A 32 22.54 -20.88 -2.18
N PRO A 33 21.25 -20.51 -2.36
CA PRO A 33 20.91 -19.28 -3.07
C PRO A 33 21.40 -18.02 -2.37
N ILE A 34 21.47 -17.98 -1.02
CA ILE A 34 22.04 -16.84 -0.31
C ILE A 34 23.50 -16.62 -0.69
N PHE A 35 24.34 -17.66 -0.61
CA PHE A 35 25.75 -17.54 -0.96
C PHE A 35 25.94 -17.31 -2.45
N PHE A 36 25.13 -17.94 -3.30
CA PHE A 36 25.15 -17.72 -4.74
C PHE A 36 24.80 -16.26 -5.08
N SER A 37 23.76 -15.69 -4.48
CA SER A 37 23.39 -14.28 -4.66
C SER A 37 24.46 -13.32 -4.13
N ALA A 38 25.08 -13.62 -2.98
CA ALA A 38 26.17 -12.82 -2.42
C ALA A 38 27.46 -12.89 -3.26
N TYR A 39 27.73 -14.03 -3.90
CA TYR A 39 28.83 -14.14 -4.86
C TYR A 39 28.51 -13.38 -6.15
N ARG A 40 27.30 -13.56 -6.69
CA ARG A 40 26.83 -12.90 -7.92
C ARG A 40 26.73 -11.38 -7.78
N SER A 41 26.51 -10.82 -6.58
CA SER A 41 26.48 -9.37 -6.38
C SER A 41 27.83 -8.69 -6.57
N LEU A 42 28.92 -9.44 -6.62
CA LEU A 42 30.27 -8.94 -6.90
C LEU A 42 30.60 -8.90 -8.41
N PHE A 43 29.68 -9.35 -9.26
CA PHE A 43 29.83 -9.34 -10.71
C PHE A 43 28.95 -8.26 -11.34
N ASP A 44 29.26 -7.90 -12.58
CA ASP A 44 28.44 -6.97 -13.36
C ASP A 44 27.04 -7.54 -13.65
N LYS A 45 26.20 -6.74 -14.31
CA LYS A 45 24.79 -7.07 -14.57
C LYS A 45 24.62 -8.33 -15.43
N SER A 46 25.53 -8.59 -16.38
CA SER A 46 25.52 -9.85 -17.15
C SER A 46 26.13 -11.00 -16.35
N GLY A 47 27.06 -10.69 -15.46
CA GLY A 47 27.74 -11.62 -14.59
C GLY A 47 29.00 -12.23 -15.21
N ASP A 48 29.57 -11.55 -16.19
CA ASP A 48 30.74 -11.98 -16.95
C ASP A 48 32.02 -11.35 -16.38
N ALA A 49 31.92 -10.15 -15.80
CA ALA A 49 33.05 -9.44 -15.22
C ALA A 49 32.91 -9.31 -13.69
N PHE A 50 34.00 -9.59 -12.97
CA PHE A 50 34.08 -9.33 -11.54
C PHE A 50 34.32 -7.83 -11.30
N VAL A 51 33.36 -7.15 -10.67
CA VAL A 51 33.39 -5.71 -10.38
C VAL A 51 33.62 -5.40 -8.89
N GLY A 52 33.75 -6.44 -8.05
CA GLY A 52 33.98 -6.29 -6.62
C GLY A 52 32.81 -5.58 -5.94
N VAL A 53 33.08 -4.44 -5.28
CA VAL A 53 32.07 -3.71 -4.50
C VAL A 53 31.42 -2.53 -5.23
N ASP A 54 31.71 -2.35 -6.51
CA ASP A 54 31.24 -1.19 -7.30
C ASP A 54 29.70 -1.08 -7.36
N ASN A 55 29.02 -2.23 -7.48
CA ASN A 55 27.56 -2.32 -7.40
C ASN A 55 27.02 -1.70 -6.09
N TYR A 56 27.69 -1.92 -4.97
CA TYR A 56 27.27 -1.38 -3.68
C TYR A 56 27.51 0.14 -3.60
N GLN A 57 28.63 0.63 -4.13
CA GLN A 57 28.90 2.08 -4.18
C GLN A 57 27.82 2.80 -5.00
N THR A 58 27.50 2.27 -6.18
CA THR A 58 26.42 2.80 -7.03
C THR A 58 25.06 2.74 -6.33
N MET A 59 24.76 1.63 -5.64
CA MET A 59 23.53 1.45 -4.89
C MET A 59 23.38 2.48 -3.76
N PHE A 60 24.43 2.73 -2.98
CA PHE A 60 24.40 3.69 -1.88
C PHE A 60 24.55 5.15 -2.30
N ALA A 61 25.05 5.43 -3.50
CA ALA A 61 25.05 6.78 -4.08
C ALA A 61 23.64 7.21 -4.58
N SER A 62 22.78 6.25 -4.91
CA SER A 62 21.43 6.52 -5.40
C SER A 62 20.48 6.96 -4.28
N GLN A 63 19.96 8.19 -4.40
CA GLN A 63 18.94 8.72 -3.49
C GLN A 63 17.65 7.88 -3.47
N ALA A 64 17.28 7.28 -4.61
CA ALA A 64 16.11 6.42 -4.67
C ALA A 64 16.29 5.17 -3.80
N THR A 65 17.47 4.55 -3.86
CA THR A 65 17.78 3.36 -3.06
C THR A 65 17.84 3.69 -1.57
N LEU A 66 18.47 4.81 -1.19
CA LEU A 66 18.52 5.23 0.21
C LEU A 66 17.12 5.51 0.78
N ARG A 67 16.22 6.12 -0.02
CA ARG A 67 14.82 6.30 0.37
C ARG A 67 14.10 4.97 0.53
N ALA A 68 14.31 4.02 -0.38
CA ALA A 68 13.72 2.69 -0.28
C ALA A 68 14.20 1.97 0.99
N ILE A 69 15.51 1.96 1.26
CA ILE A 69 16.09 1.37 2.48
C ILE A 69 15.50 2.02 3.74
N LYS A 70 15.45 3.36 3.79
CA LYS A 70 14.86 4.09 4.92
C LYS A 70 13.39 3.70 5.14
N ASN A 71 12.60 3.66 4.08
CA ASN A 71 11.18 3.30 4.16
C ASN A 71 11.01 1.85 4.65
N THR A 72 11.80 0.92 4.12
CA THR A 72 11.79 -0.48 4.58
C THR A 72 12.19 -0.60 6.04
N LEU A 73 13.23 0.11 6.50
CA LEU A 73 13.64 0.10 7.90
C LEU A 73 12.54 0.66 8.82
N ILE A 74 11.89 1.76 8.43
CA ILE A 74 10.73 2.30 9.16
C ILE A 74 9.63 1.23 9.25
N TRP A 75 9.29 0.57 8.14
CA TRP A 75 8.26 -0.47 8.13
C TRP A 75 8.61 -1.69 8.99
N VAL A 76 9.87 -2.16 8.96
CA VAL A 76 10.34 -3.30 9.75
C VAL A 76 10.25 -3.04 11.25
N VAL A 77 10.38 -1.78 11.69
CA VAL A 77 10.26 -1.42 13.11
C VAL A 77 8.82 -1.09 13.48
N VAL A 78 8.19 -0.18 12.73
CA VAL A 78 6.87 0.38 13.08
C VAL A 78 5.77 -0.66 12.99
N ALA A 79 5.71 -1.44 11.90
CA ALA A 79 4.59 -2.36 11.71
C ALA A 79 4.55 -3.49 12.76
N PRO A 80 5.65 -4.23 13.03
CA PRO A 80 5.63 -5.23 14.11
C PRO A 80 5.36 -4.60 15.48
N THR A 81 5.94 -3.44 15.77
CA THR A 81 5.71 -2.76 17.06
C THR A 81 4.23 -2.43 17.27
N VAL A 82 3.59 -1.81 16.26
CA VAL A 82 2.17 -1.44 16.33
C VAL A 82 1.28 -2.67 16.39
N VAL A 83 1.50 -3.68 15.54
CA VAL A 83 0.67 -4.89 15.50
C VAL A 83 0.82 -5.69 16.80
N THR A 84 2.02 -5.83 17.35
CA THR A 84 2.24 -6.52 18.63
C THR A 84 1.63 -5.75 19.79
N ALA A 85 1.78 -4.41 19.84
CA ALA A 85 1.16 -3.59 20.88
C ALA A 85 -0.36 -3.71 20.86
N LEU A 86 -0.99 -3.59 19.69
CA LEU A 86 -2.43 -3.78 19.53
C LEU A 86 -2.87 -5.21 19.88
N GLY A 87 -2.09 -6.22 19.47
CA GLY A 87 -2.33 -7.61 19.80
C GLY A 87 -2.34 -7.86 21.32
N LEU A 88 -1.41 -7.25 22.06
CA LEU A 88 -1.36 -7.31 23.52
C LEU A 88 -2.57 -6.63 24.16
N VAL A 89 -2.96 -5.45 23.67
CA VAL A 89 -4.18 -4.75 24.14
C VAL A 89 -5.41 -5.63 23.95
N PHE A 90 -5.57 -6.25 22.77
CA PHE A 90 -6.67 -7.17 22.50
C PHE A 90 -6.61 -8.44 23.33
N ALA A 91 -5.42 -8.98 23.60
CA ALA A 91 -5.25 -10.14 24.46
C ALA A 91 -5.77 -9.86 25.88
N VAL A 92 -5.35 -8.74 26.48
CA VAL A 92 -5.78 -8.34 27.82
C VAL A 92 -7.28 -8.03 27.86
N LEU A 93 -7.81 -7.34 26.84
CA LEU A 93 -9.23 -7.01 26.78
C LEU A 93 -10.09 -8.29 26.65
N SER A 94 -9.62 -9.27 25.88
CA SER A 94 -10.33 -10.52 25.69
C SER A 94 -10.50 -11.32 26.99
N GLU A 95 -9.55 -11.23 27.93
CA GLU A 95 -9.67 -11.86 29.25
C GLU A 95 -10.74 -11.22 30.14
N ARG A 96 -11.10 -9.95 29.89
CA ARG A 96 -12.10 -9.20 30.67
C ARG A 96 -13.52 -9.35 30.13
N VAL A 97 -13.71 -9.92 28.94
CA VAL A 97 -15.00 -10.03 28.27
C VAL A 97 -15.61 -11.41 28.49
N SER A 98 -16.86 -11.46 28.96
CA SER A 98 -17.59 -12.71 29.22
C SER A 98 -17.84 -13.56 27.97
N TRP A 99 -17.86 -12.93 26.78
CA TRP A 99 -18.01 -13.59 25.46
C TRP A 99 -16.70 -13.65 24.69
N SER A 100 -15.59 -13.90 25.39
CA SER A 100 -14.22 -13.87 24.84
C SER A 100 -14.03 -14.72 23.58
N THR A 101 -14.73 -15.85 23.45
CA THR A 101 -14.69 -16.71 22.25
C THR A 101 -15.21 -15.98 21.01
N ALA A 102 -16.38 -15.35 21.10
CA ALA A 102 -16.95 -14.61 19.96
C ALA A 102 -16.07 -13.41 19.58
N PHE A 103 -15.53 -12.70 20.58
CA PHE A 103 -14.58 -11.61 20.39
C PHE A 103 -13.32 -12.08 19.62
N LYS A 104 -12.70 -13.17 20.06
CA LYS A 104 -11.54 -13.76 19.38
C LYS A 104 -11.86 -14.15 17.94
N VAL A 105 -13.00 -14.78 17.69
CA VAL A 105 -13.41 -15.16 16.33
C VAL A 105 -13.49 -13.94 15.44
N VAL A 106 -14.15 -12.85 15.86
CA VAL A 106 -14.26 -11.63 15.03
C VAL A 106 -12.90 -10.98 14.79
N VAL A 107 -12.05 -10.88 15.81
CA VAL A 107 -10.72 -10.26 15.69
C VAL A 107 -9.77 -11.09 14.83
N PHE A 108 -9.86 -12.42 14.89
CA PHE A 108 -8.97 -13.33 14.14
C PHE A 108 -9.54 -13.76 12.78
N MET A 109 -10.85 -13.59 12.53
CA MET A 109 -11.50 -13.93 11.25
C MET A 109 -10.78 -13.34 10.03
N PRO A 110 -10.29 -12.08 10.05
CA PRO A 110 -9.58 -11.51 8.91
C PRO A 110 -8.31 -12.29 8.50
N MET A 111 -7.69 -13.06 9.40
CA MET A 111 -6.50 -13.86 9.06
C MET A 111 -6.81 -14.99 8.07
N ALA A 112 -8.09 -15.36 7.91
CA ALA A 112 -8.53 -16.33 6.90
C ALA A 112 -8.61 -15.73 5.49
N VAL A 113 -8.57 -14.40 5.35
CA VAL A 113 -8.65 -13.72 4.05
C VAL A 113 -7.31 -13.84 3.33
N SER A 114 -7.35 -14.19 2.04
CA SER A 114 -6.14 -14.28 1.22
C SER A 114 -5.50 -12.91 1.00
N PHE A 115 -4.18 -12.85 0.92
CA PHE A 115 -3.45 -11.60 0.60
C PHE A 115 -3.88 -11.01 -0.75
N LEU A 116 -4.17 -11.85 -1.74
CA LEU A 116 -4.66 -11.40 -3.05
C LEU A 116 -6.01 -10.69 -2.91
N SER A 117 -6.97 -11.33 -2.21
CA SER A 117 -8.29 -10.74 -1.96
C SER A 117 -8.17 -9.43 -1.21
N ALA A 118 -7.39 -9.38 -0.13
CA ALA A 118 -7.14 -8.17 0.63
C ALA A 118 -6.54 -7.05 -0.25
N GLY A 119 -5.59 -7.39 -1.12
CA GLY A 119 -4.99 -6.45 -2.07
C GLY A 119 -6.01 -5.87 -3.05
N VAL A 120 -6.89 -6.69 -3.62
CA VAL A 120 -7.98 -6.23 -4.51
C VAL A 120 -8.98 -5.37 -3.75
N THR A 121 -9.37 -5.77 -2.54
CA THR A 121 -10.28 -4.98 -1.68
C THR A 121 -9.71 -3.60 -1.41
N TRP A 122 -8.44 -3.51 -0.98
CA TRP A 122 -7.81 -2.21 -0.73
C TRP A 122 -7.65 -1.38 -2.01
N ARG A 123 -7.35 -2.01 -3.15
CA ARG A 123 -7.31 -1.30 -4.44
C ARG A 123 -8.66 -0.65 -4.77
N LEU A 124 -9.76 -1.38 -4.56
CA LEU A 124 -11.11 -0.84 -4.78
C LEU A 124 -11.48 0.24 -3.76
N ILE A 125 -11.06 0.10 -2.51
CA ILE A 125 -11.29 1.12 -1.47
C ILE A 125 -10.58 2.42 -1.82
N TYR A 126 -9.32 2.32 -2.27
CA TYR A 126 -8.46 3.45 -2.63
C TYR A 126 -8.52 3.82 -4.13
N GLU A 127 -9.52 3.33 -4.86
CA GLU A 127 -9.68 3.67 -6.27
C GLU A 127 -9.85 5.19 -6.42
N GLU A 128 -9.09 5.80 -7.32
CA GLU A 128 -9.00 7.25 -7.42
C GLU A 128 -10.29 7.86 -7.98
N ASN A 129 -11.00 7.12 -8.82
CA ASN A 129 -12.30 7.54 -9.34
C ASN A 129 -13.34 7.60 -8.20
N PRO A 130 -13.89 8.78 -7.85
CA PRO A 130 -14.83 8.91 -6.74
C PRO A 130 -16.11 8.09 -6.87
N ASN A 131 -16.51 7.75 -8.10
CA ASN A 131 -17.71 6.98 -8.37
C ASN A 131 -17.50 5.48 -8.14
N LEU A 132 -16.25 5.04 -8.00
CA LEU A 132 -15.84 3.64 -7.83
C LEU A 132 -15.11 3.42 -6.48
N GLY A 133 -14.39 4.42 -5.99
CA GLY A 133 -13.61 4.37 -4.76
C GLY A 133 -14.45 4.59 -3.51
N LEU A 134 -14.57 3.55 -2.68
CA LEU A 134 -15.37 3.59 -1.45
C LEU A 134 -14.90 4.67 -0.47
N ALA A 135 -13.57 4.88 -0.34
CA ALA A 135 -13.04 5.89 0.57
C ALA A 135 -13.37 7.31 0.09
N ASN A 136 -13.22 7.57 -1.21
CA ASN A 136 -13.50 8.88 -1.82
C ASN A 136 -15.00 9.19 -1.77
N ALA A 137 -15.86 8.22 -2.09
CA ALA A 137 -17.31 8.36 -1.99
C ALA A 137 -17.76 8.65 -0.55
N ALA A 138 -17.20 7.94 0.44
CA ALA A 138 -17.51 8.18 1.86
C ALA A 138 -17.06 9.57 2.32
N ALA A 139 -15.86 10.01 1.92
CA ALA A 139 -15.35 11.33 2.25
C ALA A 139 -16.19 12.44 1.60
N GLN A 140 -16.57 12.29 0.34
CA GLN A 140 -17.45 13.22 -0.37
C GLN A 140 -18.85 13.24 0.23
N GLY A 141 -19.41 12.08 0.59
CA GLY A 141 -20.70 12.00 1.27
C GLY A 141 -20.71 12.79 2.58
N LEU A 142 -19.67 12.62 3.41
CA LEU A 142 -19.52 13.40 4.64
C LEU A 142 -19.33 14.90 4.36
N ALA A 143 -18.51 15.24 3.37
CA ALA A 143 -18.31 16.62 2.95
C ALA A 143 -19.62 17.27 2.47
N ASN A 144 -20.45 16.51 1.75
CA ASN A 144 -21.74 16.95 1.22
C ASN A 144 -22.77 17.23 2.32
N VAL A 145 -22.71 16.51 3.45
CA VAL A 145 -23.56 16.79 4.62
C VAL A 145 -23.23 18.17 5.22
N VAL A 146 -21.94 18.53 5.27
CA VAL A 146 -21.49 19.82 5.81
C VAL A 146 -21.63 20.94 4.78
N ARG A 147 -21.33 20.64 3.51
CA ARG A 147 -21.37 21.55 2.36
C ARG A 147 -22.20 20.88 1.27
N ALA A 148 -23.52 21.14 1.29
CA ALA A 148 -24.39 20.65 0.22
C ALA A 148 -23.76 20.98 -1.15
N PRO A 149 -23.65 20.02 -2.09
CA PRO A 149 -23.05 20.29 -3.39
C PRO A 149 -23.86 21.38 -4.12
N GLY A 150 -23.17 22.21 -4.93
CA GLY A 150 -23.84 23.14 -5.84
C GLY A 150 -24.53 22.38 -6.98
N GLU A 151 -25.25 23.11 -7.85
CA GLU A 151 -25.99 22.50 -8.97
C GLU A 151 -25.10 21.74 -9.97
N LEU A 152 -23.80 22.05 -10.01
CA LEU A 152 -22.78 21.38 -10.81
C LEU A 152 -21.64 20.88 -9.92
N PRO A 153 -21.78 19.71 -9.27
CA PRO A 153 -20.76 19.14 -8.41
C PRO A 153 -19.51 18.78 -9.22
N GLY A 154 -18.34 19.25 -8.80
CA GLY A 154 -17.06 18.91 -9.44
C GLY A 154 -16.70 19.73 -10.68
N ALA A 155 -17.59 20.59 -11.19
CA ALA A 155 -17.28 21.50 -12.28
C ALA A 155 -16.19 22.49 -11.86
N ARG A 156 -15.16 22.63 -12.69
CA ARG A 156 -14.07 23.58 -12.51
C ARG A 156 -14.06 24.56 -13.69
N PRO A 157 -13.77 25.85 -13.49
CA PRO A 157 -13.58 26.77 -14.60
C PRO A 157 -12.41 26.31 -15.47
N THR A 158 -12.59 26.33 -16.79
CA THR A 158 -11.51 26.10 -17.77
C THR A 158 -10.47 27.22 -17.67
N ASP A 159 -10.93 28.45 -17.45
CA ASP A 159 -10.11 29.65 -17.30
C ASP A 159 -10.23 30.25 -15.89
N GLU A 160 -9.23 29.99 -15.05
CA GLU A 160 -9.10 30.59 -13.71
C GLU A 160 -8.78 32.10 -13.74
N GLU A 161 -8.41 32.62 -14.92
CA GLU A 161 -8.22 34.07 -15.15
C GLU A 161 -9.54 34.81 -15.33
N LEU A 162 -10.55 34.19 -15.94
CA LEU A 162 -11.84 34.84 -16.20
C LEU A 162 -12.79 34.77 -15.00
N LEU A 163 -12.67 33.73 -14.17
CA LEU A 163 -13.60 33.45 -13.07
C LEU A 163 -12.90 33.47 -11.71
N GLN A 164 -13.46 34.22 -10.76
CA GLN A 164 -13.05 34.21 -9.35
C GLN A 164 -14.05 33.46 -8.48
N PRO A 165 -13.58 32.62 -7.53
CA PRO A 165 -14.47 31.99 -6.57
C PRO A 165 -15.05 33.05 -5.62
N SER A 166 -16.38 33.12 -5.53
CA SER A 166 -17.13 33.95 -4.59
C SER A 166 -18.11 33.08 -3.81
N GLY A 167 -17.65 32.60 -2.64
CA GLY A 167 -18.44 31.72 -1.78
C GLY A 167 -18.78 30.39 -2.47
N ARG A 168 -20.05 30.23 -2.89
CA ARG A 168 -20.58 29.01 -3.52
C ARG A 168 -20.71 29.11 -5.04
N ALA A 169 -20.32 30.25 -5.64
CA ALA A 169 -20.43 30.51 -7.07
C ALA A 169 -19.10 31.04 -7.62
N TYR A 170 -18.98 31.07 -8.94
CA TYR A 170 -17.91 31.77 -9.65
C TYR A 170 -18.46 33.08 -10.22
N VAL A 171 -17.69 34.15 -10.09
CA VAL A 171 -18.03 35.49 -10.60
C VAL A 171 -16.98 35.89 -11.63
N MET A 172 -17.39 36.52 -12.72
CA MET A 172 -16.43 37.03 -13.70
C MET A 172 -15.55 38.14 -13.11
N ARG A 173 -14.25 38.11 -13.43
CA ARG A 173 -13.32 39.20 -13.09
C ARG A 173 -13.65 40.50 -13.84
N GLY A 174 -14.18 40.36 -15.05
CA GLY A 174 -14.58 41.47 -15.92
C GLY A 174 -16.08 41.75 -15.87
N SER A 175 -16.45 43.01 -16.10
CA SER A 175 -17.84 43.39 -16.36
C SER A 175 -18.19 43.13 -17.82
N VAL A 176 -19.30 42.45 -18.08
CA VAL A 176 -19.88 42.27 -19.42
C VAL A 176 -20.99 43.28 -19.65
N SER A 177 -21.07 43.83 -20.86
CA SER A 177 -22.13 44.78 -21.24
C SER A 177 -23.31 44.04 -21.92
N PRO A 178 -24.53 44.60 -21.89
CA PRO A 178 -25.65 44.02 -22.63
C PRO A 178 -25.32 43.91 -24.14
N GLY A 179 -25.28 42.68 -24.65
CA GLY A 179 -24.90 42.37 -26.03
C GLY A 179 -23.54 41.67 -26.17
N ASP A 180 -22.72 41.67 -25.13
CA ASP A 180 -21.47 40.90 -25.10
C ASP A 180 -21.73 39.41 -24.84
N THR A 181 -20.97 38.55 -25.51
CA THR A 181 -20.94 37.11 -25.27
C THR A 181 -19.82 36.77 -24.29
N ALA A 182 -20.15 36.08 -23.19
CA ALA A 182 -19.18 35.62 -22.21
C ALA A 182 -19.11 34.09 -22.24
N GLU A 183 -17.94 33.52 -22.56
CA GLU A 183 -17.74 32.08 -22.57
C GLU A 183 -17.40 31.58 -21.16
N LEU A 184 -18.34 30.87 -20.54
CA LEU A 184 -18.16 30.22 -19.26
C LEU A 184 -17.69 28.79 -19.51
N GLY A 185 -16.40 28.64 -19.85
CA GLY A 185 -15.78 27.32 -19.93
C GLY A 185 -15.81 26.65 -18.57
N LEU A 186 -16.55 25.55 -18.44
CA LEU A 186 -16.51 24.66 -17.28
C LEU A 186 -16.00 23.30 -17.74
N VAL A 187 -14.91 22.84 -17.14
CA VAL A 187 -14.35 21.49 -17.29
C VAL A 187 -14.84 20.58 -16.17
N ALA A 188 -14.81 19.27 -16.42
CA ALA A 188 -15.18 18.22 -15.47
C ALA A 188 -16.66 18.23 -15.02
N ILE A 189 -17.58 18.65 -15.89
CA ILE A 189 -19.02 18.46 -15.65
C ILE A 189 -19.34 16.95 -15.71
N PRO A 190 -19.99 16.36 -14.69
CA PRO A 190 -20.45 14.98 -14.76
C PRO A 190 -21.34 14.74 -16.00
N PRO A 191 -21.10 13.67 -16.79
CA PRO A 191 -21.82 13.44 -18.05
C PRO A 191 -23.33 13.26 -17.87
N GLU A 192 -23.75 12.82 -16.68
CA GLU A 192 -25.16 12.70 -16.27
C GLU A 192 -25.88 14.05 -16.10
N LEU A 193 -25.13 15.15 -15.95
CA LEU A 193 -25.68 16.51 -15.84
C LEU A 193 -25.67 17.25 -17.17
N ILE A 194 -25.15 16.64 -18.25
CA ILE A 194 -25.12 17.24 -19.59
C ILE A 194 -26.49 17.05 -20.26
N PRO A 195 -27.18 18.12 -20.67
CA PRO A 195 -28.44 18.02 -21.38
C PRO A 195 -28.29 17.24 -22.70
N ALA A 196 -29.28 16.43 -23.08
CA ALA A 196 -29.21 15.56 -24.26
C ALA A 196 -29.03 16.30 -25.60
N GLY A 197 -29.21 17.63 -25.63
CA GLY A 197 -29.01 18.50 -26.80
C GLY A 197 -27.73 19.33 -26.77
N ALA A 198 -26.81 19.09 -25.83
CA ALA A 198 -25.55 19.82 -25.75
C ALA A 198 -24.65 19.51 -26.96
N GLN A 199 -24.09 20.57 -27.56
CA GLN A 199 -23.12 20.45 -28.66
C GLN A 199 -21.71 20.75 -28.11
N THR A 200 -20.71 20.05 -28.63
CA THR A 200 -19.30 20.32 -28.29
C THR A 200 -18.94 21.73 -28.73
N ALA A 201 -18.47 22.57 -27.81
CA ALA A 201 -17.88 23.86 -28.15
C ALA A 201 -16.67 23.62 -29.06
N ALA A 202 -16.69 24.22 -30.25
CA ALA A 202 -15.66 24.07 -31.28
C ALA A 202 -14.44 24.94 -31.00
#